data_AF-A0A957QFD1-F1
#
_entry.id   AF-A0A957QFD1-F1
#
_cell.length_a   1.000
_cell.length_b   1.000
_cell.length_c   1.000
_cell.angle_alpha   90.00
_cell.angle_beta   90.00
_cell.angle_gamma   90.00
#
_symmetry.space_group_name_H-M   'P 1'
#
loop_
_entity.id
_entity.type
_entity.pdbx_description
1 polymer ?
#
loop_
_entity_poly.entity_id
_entity_poly.type
_entity_poly.pdbx_seq_one_letter_code
_entity_poly.pdbx_strand_id
1 'polypeptide(L)'
;MHPQTRFRRVLYWLVTLLFAISTLAGSLLTAPLTAFADHSADPTGVALAGDFQSELGCPGDWQPDCAVTELTYDAADDVWQGSFTVPAGNWQYKAALNDAWDESYGTAGGGNLALDLAAETAVKFYYDHKSHWVADSHNDVIAVAPGDFQSELGCSGDWLPDCLLSWLQDPDDDGIYEFRTTALPAGTYAGKVAINESWDENYGAGGAPGGDNISFTVAADNDEIVFTYDAASHVITIAPATPPPAETLEYAIIRYHRPAADYGDWTSSDFNDYWGLHLWGDAIDPSEATEWSAPKTFSGIDDYGAFVAVKLQDPSKPINFIIHKGNDKDTQPDRSFVPAQVPVNWLVQGNEDNHASRAAAAGQTVIHYQRADNTYDGWGLHLWGDGLA
;
A
#
# COMPACT_ATOMS: atom_id res chain seq x y z
N MET A 1 -43.15 10.21 -83.20
CA MET A 1 -42.24 11.33 -83.54
C MET A 1 -42.63 12.55 -82.72
N HIS A 2 -42.00 12.82 -81.59
CA HIS A 2 -41.62 14.17 -81.14
C HIS A 2 -40.82 14.07 -79.83
N PRO A 3 -39.85 14.97 -79.60
CA PRO A 3 -38.74 14.73 -78.71
C PRO A 3 -38.87 15.44 -77.35
N GLN A 4 -38.00 14.95 -76.47
CA GLN A 4 -37.59 15.42 -75.15
C GLN A 4 -37.39 16.94 -75.02
N THR A 5 -37.77 17.48 -73.85
CA THR A 5 -36.89 18.13 -72.84
C THR A 5 -37.81 18.75 -71.76
N ARG A 6 -37.59 18.64 -70.44
CA ARG A 6 -36.50 19.29 -69.70
C ARG A 6 -36.48 18.87 -68.20
N PHE A 7 -35.25 18.63 -67.70
CA PHE A 7 -34.71 19.01 -66.37
C PHE A 7 -35.23 18.22 -65.13
N ARG A 8 -34.43 17.67 -64.20
CA ARG A 8 -33.14 18.07 -63.60
C ARG A 8 -32.48 16.85 -62.87
N ARG A 9 -31.16 16.67 -63.03
CA ARG A 9 -30.09 16.22 -62.08
C ARG A 9 -30.45 15.11 -61.03
N VAL A 10 -29.96 13.85 -61.02
CA VAL A 10 -28.56 13.28 -60.94
C VAL A 10 -27.82 13.83 -59.69
N LEU A 11 -27.28 13.11 -58.70
CA LEU A 11 -26.91 11.68 -58.46
C LEU A 11 -26.75 11.50 -56.90
N TYR A 12 -27.47 10.57 -56.22
CA TYR A 12 -27.05 9.30 -55.58
C TYR A 12 -26.32 9.27 -54.20
N TRP A 13 -26.65 8.16 -53.48
CA TRP A 13 -25.88 7.38 -52.46
C TRP A 13 -26.02 7.83 -51.00
N LEU A 14 -26.19 6.99 -49.96
CA LEU A 14 -26.10 5.53 -49.72
C LEU A 14 -26.76 5.20 -48.34
N VAL A 15 -27.44 4.04 -48.26
CA VAL A 15 -27.28 2.99 -47.22
C VAL A 15 -28.14 2.97 -45.92
N THR A 16 -29.08 2.01 -45.96
CA THR A 16 -29.55 1.05 -44.93
C THR A 16 -28.53 0.67 -43.84
N LEU A 17 -28.87 0.44 -42.57
CA LEU A 17 -29.74 -0.64 -42.08
C LEU A 17 -29.97 -0.47 -40.56
N LEU A 18 -31.17 -0.85 -40.12
CA LEU A 18 -31.66 -0.82 -38.74
C LEU A 18 -31.51 -2.20 -38.05
N PHE A 19 -31.34 -2.14 -36.72
CA PHE A 19 -31.59 -3.15 -35.68
C PHE A 19 -30.66 -4.37 -35.51
N ALA A 20 -29.90 -4.35 -34.41
CA ALA A 20 -29.71 -5.51 -33.53
C ALA A 20 -29.55 -5.04 -32.07
N ILE A 21 -30.46 -5.50 -31.21
CA ILE A 21 -30.45 -5.31 -29.76
C ILE A 21 -29.27 -6.10 -29.18
N SER A 22 -28.42 -5.45 -28.39
CA SER A 22 -27.42 -6.11 -27.55
C SER A 22 -27.44 -5.48 -26.16
N THR A 23 -27.77 -6.32 -25.19
CA THR A 23 -27.64 -6.10 -23.75
C THR A 23 -26.17 -5.91 -23.39
N LEU A 24 -25.76 -4.70 -23.02
CA LEU A 24 -24.48 -4.49 -22.33
C LEU A 24 -24.79 -4.34 -20.84
N ALA A 25 -24.58 -5.43 -20.10
CA ALA A 25 -24.49 -5.40 -18.65
C ALA A 25 -23.40 -4.38 -18.26
N GLY A 26 -23.72 -3.53 -17.29
CA GLY A 26 -22.79 -2.53 -16.78
C GLY A 26 -21.53 -3.20 -16.25
N SER A 27 -20.41 -2.93 -16.90
CA SER A 27 -19.10 -3.15 -16.32
C SER A 27 -18.95 -2.17 -15.16
N LEU A 28 -19.25 -2.65 -13.95
CA LEU A 28 -18.71 -2.03 -12.73
C LEU A 28 -17.19 -2.13 -12.83
N LEU A 29 -16.54 -0.99 -13.04
CA LEU A 29 -15.13 -0.82 -12.72
C LEU A 29 -15.03 -0.90 -11.18
N THR A 30 -14.92 -2.12 -10.66
CA THR A 30 -14.31 -2.36 -9.37
C THR A 30 -12.86 -1.93 -9.51
N ALA A 31 -12.51 -0.76 -8.98
CA ALA A 31 -11.12 -0.51 -8.66
C ALA A 31 -10.65 -1.67 -7.76
N PRO A 32 -9.50 -2.31 -8.04
CA PRO A 32 -8.92 -3.20 -7.07
C PRO A 32 -8.68 -2.35 -5.82
N LEU A 33 -9.38 -2.65 -4.74
CA LEU A 33 -8.84 -2.37 -3.42
C LEU A 33 -7.48 -3.07 -3.44
N THR A 34 -6.41 -2.33 -3.25
CA THR A 34 -5.17 -2.92 -2.75
C THR A 34 -5.52 -3.55 -1.41
N ALA A 35 -5.88 -4.83 -1.47
CA ALA A 35 -5.82 -5.69 -0.30
C ALA A 35 -4.33 -5.76 0.04
N PHE A 36 -3.93 -5.01 1.05
CA PHE A 36 -2.78 -5.43 1.83
C PHE A 36 -3.15 -6.82 2.37
N ALA A 37 -2.28 -7.81 2.17
CA ALA A 37 -2.50 -9.15 2.64
C ALA A 37 -2.88 -9.08 4.13
N ASP A 38 -4.05 -9.64 4.46
CA ASP A 38 -4.44 -9.91 5.83
C ASP A 38 -3.47 -11.00 6.30
N HIS A 39 -2.63 -10.72 7.31
CA HIS A 39 -1.86 -11.76 7.97
C HIS A 39 -2.85 -12.79 8.53
N SER A 40 -2.74 -14.04 8.06
CA SER A 40 -3.39 -15.16 8.73
C SER A 40 -2.80 -15.31 10.14
N ALA A 41 -3.47 -16.04 11.01
CA ALA A 41 -2.91 -16.30 12.35
C ALA A 41 -1.60 -17.08 12.20
N ASP A 42 -0.64 -16.84 13.11
CA ASP A 42 0.65 -17.54 13.10
C ASP A 42 0.45 -19.05 12.87
N PRO A 43 1.15 -19.64 11.89
CA PRO A 43 0.98 -21.05 11.59
C PRO A 43 1.44 -21.89 12.77
N THR A 44 0.76 -23.02 12.96
CA THR A 44 1.11 -24.02 13.97
C THR A 44 2.13 -25.03 13.46
N GLY A 45 2.38 -25.06 12.15
CA GLY A 45 3.37 -25.92 11.48
C GLY A 45 3.61 -25.46 10.04
N VAL A 46 4.82 -25.72 9.54
CA VAL A 46 5.26 -25.39 8.19
C VAL A 46 6.03 -26.56 7.62
N ALA A 47 5.45 -27.25 6.64
CA ALA A 47 6.09 -28.37 5.97
C ALA A 47 6.57 -27.99 4.57
N LEU A 48 7.79 -28.40 4.21
CA LEU A 48 8.23 -28.36 2.83
C LEU A 48 7.62 -29.54 2.07
N ALA A 49 6.52 -29.28 1.38
CA ALA A 49 5.84 -30.27 0.57
C ALA A 49 6.34 -30.20 -0.87
N GLY A 50 6.90 -31.31 -1.35
CA GLY A 50 7.58 -31.37 -2.65
C GLY A 50 7.84 -32.79 -3.13
N ASP A 51 8.42 -32.92 -4.32
CA ASP A 51 8.75 -34.21 -4.95
C ASP A 51 10.05 -34.87 -4.44
N PHE A 52 10.78 -34.22 -3.53
CA PHE A 52 11.93 -34.79 -2.83
C PHE A 52 11.55 -35.54 -1.54
N GLN A 53 10.32 -35.41 -1.06
CA GLN A 53 9.93 -35.82 0.30
C GLN A 53 10.12 -37.32 0.54
N SER A 54 9.76 -38.17 -0.43
CA SER A 54 9.95 -39.61 -0.30
C SER A 54 11.42 -40.01 -0.16
N GLU A 55 12.32 -39.28 -0.82
CA GLU A 55 13.77 -39.49 -0.71
C GLU A 55 14.33 -39.04 0.64
N LEU A 56 13.69 -38.07 1.30
CA LEU A 56 14.02 -37.65 2.67
C LEU A 56 13.41 -38.56 3.75
N GLY A 57 12.51 -39.48 3.36
CA GLY A 57 11.91 -40.48 4.25
C GLY A 57 10.43 -40.27 4.57
N CYS A 58 9.75 -39.34 3.89
CA CYS A 58 8.29 -39.28 3.93
C CYS A 58 7.64 -40.52 3.28
N PRO A 59 6.39 -40.88 3.65
CA PRO A 59 5.64 -41.96 3.01
C PRO A 59 5.42 -41.76 1.49
N GLY A 60 5.47 -40.53 1.02
CA GLY A 60 5.37 -40.14 -0.38
C GLY A 60 5.70 -38.67 -0.59
N ASP A 61 5.42 -38.20 -1.79
CA ASP A 61 5.68 -36.82 -2.21
C ASP A 61 4.44 -35.93 -2.05
N TRP A 62 4.64 -34.63 -2.00
CA TRP A 62 3.58 -33.61 -1.89
C TRP A 62 2.65 -33.82 -0.69
N GLN A 63 3.24 -34.18 0.45
CA GLN A 63 2.56 -34.43 1.72
C GLN A 63 2.75 -33.22 2.66
N PRO A 64 1.73 -32.36 2.84
CA PRO A 64 1.83 -31.22 3.74
C PRO A 64 1.87 -31.64 5.21
N ASP A 65 1.44 -32.87 5.54
CA ASP A 65 1.42 -33.45 6.89
C ASP A 65 2.66 -34.30 7.21
N CYS A 66 3.69 -34.28 6.34
CA CYS A 66 4.89 -35.06 6.58
C CYS A 66 5.83 -34.38 7.59
N ALA A 67 5.81 -34.88 8.82
CA ALA A 67 6.69 -34.42 9.91
C ALA A 67 8.21 -34.55 9.63
N VAL A 68 8.63 -35.32 8.62
CA VAL A 68 10.07 -35.48 8.27
C VAL A 68 10.62 -34.21 7.62
N THR A 69 9.79 -33.46 6.91
CA THR A 69 10.17 -32.24 6.18
C THR A 69 9.53 -31.00 6.79
N GLU A 70 9.20 -31.08 8.08
CA GLU A 70 8.65 -29.96 8.82
C GLU A 70 9.77 -29.04 9.30
N LEU A 71 9.58 -27.74 9.09
CA LEU A 71 10.47 -26.70 9.58
C LEU A 71 10.24 -26.50 11.07
N THR A 72 11.29 -26.10 11.76
CA THR A 72 11.20 -25.70 13.16
C THR A 72 11.13 -24.18 13.24
N TYR A 73 10.13 -23.66 13.96
CA TYR A 73 10.07 -22.23 14.27
C TYR A 73 11.20 -21.86 15.24
N ASP A 74 12.02 -20.90 14.83
CA ASP A 74 13.02 -20.28 15.70
C ASP A 74 12.48 -18.96 16.23
N ALA A 75 12.13 -18.94 17.51
CA ALA A 75 11.58 -17.75 18.16
C ALA A 75 12.61 -16.64 18.38
N ALA A 76 13.92 -16.92 18.30
CA ALA A 76 14.95 -15.88 18.37
C ALA A 76 15.08 -15.11 17.06
N ASP A 77 14.79 -15.77 15.95
CA ASP A 77 14.85 -15.24 14.59
C ASP A 77 13.48 -14.82 14.03
N ASP A 78 12.40 -15.32 14.64
CA ASP A 78 11.02 -15.19 14.16
C ASP A 78 10.86 -15.71 12.71
N VAL A 79 11.48 -16.87 12.44
CA VAL A 79 11.53 -17.52 11.12
C VAL A 79 11.41 -19.05 11.29
N TRP A 80 10.71 -19.72 10.39
CA TRP A 80 10.69 -21.17 10.30
C TRP A 80 11.89 -21.66 9.50
N GLN A 81 12.68 -22.59 10.04
CA GLN A 81 13.90 -23.07 9.41
C GLN A 81 14.14 -24.57 9.55
N GLY A 82 14.89 -25.13 8.60
CA GLY A 82 15.26 -26.55 8.60
C GLY A 82 16.35 -26.87 7.59
N SER A 83 17.19 -27.85 7.89
CA SER A 83 18.25 -28.30 6.97
C SER A 83 18.07 -29.76 6.61
N PHE A 84 18.10 -30.04 5.32
CA PHE A 84 17.90 -31.39 4.78
C PHE A 84 19.03 -31.74 3.82
N THR A 85 19.50 -32.99 3.84
CA THR A 85 20.41 -33.51 2.84
C THR A 85 19.58 -34.02 1.67
N VAL A 86 19.46 -33.19 0.62
CA VAL A 86 18.64 -33.46 -0.56
C VAL A 86 19.50 -34.13 -1.64
N PRO A 87 19.08 -35.28 -2.21
CA PRO A 87 19.82 -35.94 -3.28
C PRO A 87 19.94 -35.08 -4.54
N ALA A 88 20.88 -35.46 -5.41
CA ALA A 88 20.98 -34.88 -6.75
C ALA A 88 19.69 -35.11 -7.54
N GLY A 89 19.17 -34.08 -8.19
CA GLY A 89 17.90 -34.15 -8.90
C GLY A 89 17.37 -32.76 -9.23
N ASN A 90 16.25 -32.74 -9.96
CA ASN A 90 15.49 -31.52 -10.22
C ASN A 90 14.21 -31.66 -9.42
N TRP A 91 14.07 -30.88 -8.37
CA TRP A 91 12.98 -30.99 -7.41
C TRP A 91 12.07 -29.78 -7.50
N GLN A 92 10.86 -29.94 -6.99
CA GLN A 92 9.88 -28.88 -6.80
C GLN A 92 9.27 -28.93 -5.42
N TYR A 93 9.02 -27.77 -4.82
CA TYR A 93 8.45 -27.70 -3.48
C TYR A 93 7.68 -26.40 -3.20
N LYS A 94 6.97 -26.41 -2.08
CA LYS A 94 6.26 -25.28 -1.46
C LYS A 94 6.32 -25.40 0.06
N ALA A 95 6.14 -24.29 0.76
CA ALA A 95 5.82 -24.29 2.18
C ALA A 95 4.30 -24.44 2.35
N ALA A 96 3.85 -25.56 2.91
CA ALA A 96 2.45 -25.81 3.26
C ALA A 96 2.23 -25.54 4.75
N LEU A 97 1.17 -24.81 5.09
CA LEU A 97 0.90 -24.44 6.49
C LEU A 97 -0.09 -25.42 7.14
N ASN A 98 0.11 -25.66 8.44
CA ASN A 98 -0.84 -26.36 9.31
C ASN A 98 -1.23 -27.77 8.81
N ASP A 99 -0.26 -28.55 8.35
CA ASP A 99 -0.45 -29.92 7.84
C ASP A 99 -1.45 -30.05 6.67
N ALA A 100 -1.73 -28.95 5.96
CA ALA A 100 -2.77 -28.90 4.93
C ALA A 100 -2.38 -28.00 3.74
N TRP A 101 -3.18 -28.08 2.67
CA TRP A 101 -3.02 -27.26 1.47
C TRP A 101 -3.92 -26.01 1.46
N ASP A 102 -4.64 -25.75 2.56
CA ASP A 102 -5.54 -24.60 2.65
C ASP A 102 -4.79 -23.27 2.47
N GLU A 103 -3.53 -23.23 2.93
CA GLU A 103 -2.61 -22.11 2.75
C GLU A 103 -1.21 -22.65 2.45
N SER A 104 -0.60 -22.17 1.36
CA SER A 104 0.75 -22.57 0.97
C SER A 104 1.44 -21.51 0.13
N TYR A 105 2.76 -21.46 0.23
CA TYR A 105 3.60 -20.45 -0.38
C TYR A 105 4.71 -21.08 -1.23
N GLY A 106 5.06 -20.38 -2.30
CA GLY A 106 6.09 -20.77 -3.27
C GLY A 106 6.52 -19.53 -4.02
N THR A 107 6.55 -19.55 -5.36
CA THR A 107 6.86 -18.32 -6.12
C THR A 107 5.80 -17.22 -5.88
N ALA A 108 6.13 -15.96 -6.17
CA ALA A 108 5.20 -14.82 -6.02
C ALA A 108 3.84 -15.02 -6.73
N GLY A 109 3.78 -15.86 -7.77
CA GLY A 109 2.54 -16.23 -8.46
C GLY A 109 1.79 -17.42 -7.84
N GLY A 110 2.20 -17.91 -6.67
CA GLY A 110 1.70 -19.12 -6.02
C GLY A 110 2.14 -20.42 -6.71
N GLY A 111 3.19 -20.38 -7.53
CA GLY A 111 3.76 -21.56 -8.20
C GLY A 111 4.68 -22.37 -7.29
N ASN A 112 5.15 -23.52 -7.77
CA ASN A 112 6.16 -24.32 -7.07
C ASN A 112 7.54 -23.67 -7.25
N LEU A 113 8.38 -23.75 -6.22
CA LEU A 113 9.80 -23.42 -6.29
C LEU A 113 10.56 -24.59 -6.89
N ALA A 114 11.61 -24.31 -7.66
CA ALA A 114 12.48 -25.34 -8.25
C ALA A 114 13.78 -25.47 -7.44
N LEU A 115 14.32 -26.67 -7.30
CA LEU A 115 15.59 -26.94 -6.64
C LEU A 115 16.40 -27.95 -7.47
N ASP A 116 17.35 -27.44 -8.25
CA ASP A 116 18.14 -28.23 -9.19
C ASP A 116 19.54 -28.53 -8.62
N LEU A 117 19.73 -29.75 -8.12
CA LEU A 117 20.96 -30.18 -7.45
C LEU A 117 21.80 -31.12 -8.31
N ALA A 118 23.03 -30.70 -8.63
CA ALA A 118 23.97 -31.54 -9.39
C ALA A 118 24.56 -32.71 -8.57
N ALA A 119 24.50 -32.63 -7.25
CA ALA A 119 24.99 -33.62 -6.31
C ALA A 119 24.13 -33.57 -5.04
N GLU A 120 24.19 -34.62 -4.21
CA GLU A 120 23.61 -34.59 -2.87
C GLU A 120 24.16 -33.38 -2.10
N THR A 121 23.26 -32.54 -1.58
CA THR A 121 23.59 -31.24 -0.99
C THR A 121 22.82 -31.05 0.30
N ALA A 122 23.48 -30.56 1.35
CA ALA A 122 22.80 -30.05 2.53
C ALA A 122 22.23 -28.67 2.18
N VAL A 123 20.91 -28.57 2.11
CA VAL A 123 20.18 -27.33 1.79
C VAL A 123 19.45 -26.89 3.06
N LYS A 124 19.63 -25.62 3.43
CA LYS A 124 18.85 -24.98 4.50
C LYS A 124 17.70 -24.20 3.87
N PHE A 125 16.52 -24.35 4.44
CA PHE A 125 15.29 -23.75 3.98
C PHE A 125 14.71 -22.84 5.06
N TYR A 126 14.02 -21.80 4.60
CA TYR A 126 13.45 -20.75 5.43
C TYR A 126 12.04 -20.44 4.97
N TYR A 127 11.19 -20.10 5.92
CA TYR A 127 9.90 -19.50 5.67
C TYR A 127 9.65 -18.39 6.69
N ASP A 128 9.45 -17.17 6.21
CA ASP A 128 8.99 -16.05 7.02
C ASP A 128 7.50 -15.83 6.80
N HIS A 129 6.71 -15.93 7.87
CA HIS A 129 5.28 -15.72 7.81
C HIS A 129 4.91 -14.26 7.55
N LYS A 130 5.77 -13.29 7.91
CA LYS A 130 5.48 -11.86 7.74
C LYS A 130 5.50 -11.45 6.27
N SER A 131 6.47 -11.97 5.51
CA SER A 131 6.64 -11.69 4.08
C SER A 131 6.04 -12.76 3.18
N HIS A 132 5.71 -13.92 3.75
CA HIS A 132 5.39 -15.16 3.04
C HIS A 132 6.50 -15.67 2.11
N TRP A 133 7.73 -15.21 2.32
CA TRP A 133 8.86 -15.62 1.52
C TRP A 133 9.34 -17.01 1.92
N VAL A 134 9.56 -17.84 0.91
CA VAL A 134 10.17 -19.17 1.05
C VAL A 134 11.51 -19.10 0.34
N ALA A 135 12.58 -19.37 1.07
CA ALA A 135 13.94 -19.30 0.55
C ALA A 135 14.70 -20.59 0.84
N ASP A 136 15.70 -20.89 0.01
CA ASP A 136 16.66 -21.94 0.24
C ASP A 136 18.10 -21.49 -0.01
N SER A 137 19.05 -22.07 0.73
CA SER A 137 20.46 -21.69 0.68
C SER A 137 21.17 -22.10 -0.62
N HIS A 138 20.46 -22.65 -1.60
CA HIS A 138 21.02 -23.03 -2.90
C HIS A 138 20.64 -22.02 -3.99
N ASN A 139 19.37 -21.62 -4.04
CA ASN A 139 18.84 -20.70 -5.03
C ASN A 139 18.94 -19.24 -4.60
N ASP A 140 18.77 -18.97 -3.30
CA ASP A 140 18.65 -17.62 -2.77
C ASP A 140 19.93 -17.15 -2.09
N VAL A 141 20.12 -15.84 -2.05
CA VAL A 141 21.16 -15.22 -1.23
C VAL A 141 20.61 -15.02 0.17
N ILE A 142 21.14 -15.77 1.15
CA ILE A 142 20.78 -15.58 2.55
C ILE A 142 21.58 -14.38 3.11
N ALA A 143 21.10 -13.17 2.84
CA ALA A 143 21.73 -11.91 3.20
C ALA A 143 21.26 -11.39 4.56
N VAL A 144 22.13 -11.36 5.55
CA VAL A 144 21.85 -10.78 6.87
C VAL A 144 22.59 -9.46 6.99
N ALA A 145 22.02 -8.46 7.68
CA ALA A 145 22.70 -7.21 8.00
C ALA A 145 23.22 -7.17 9.45
N PRO A 146 24.36 -7.82 9.77
CA PRO A 146 25.01 -7.64 11.05
C PRO A 146 25.53 -6.22 11.29
N GLY A 147 25.32 -5.73 12.51
CA GLY A 147 25.71 -4.40 12.94
C GLY A 147 25.57 -4.18 14.44
N ASP A 148 25.93 -2.98 14.91
CA ASP A 148 25.83 -2.54 16.32
C ASP A 148 24.40 -2.12 16.74
N PHE A 149 23.41 -2.46 15.93
CA PHE A 149 21.99 -2.20 16.15
C PHE A 149 21.16 -3.47 16.43
N GLN A 150 21.75 -4.65 16.23
CA GLN A 150 21.01 -5.92 16.24
C GLN A 150 20.44 -6.26 17.62
N SER A 151 21.14 -5.90 18.70
CA SER A 151 20.61 -6.06 20.05
C SER A 151 19.32 -5.26 20.29
N GLU A 152 19.13 -4.11 19.63
CA GLU A 152 17.90 -3.32 19.68
C GLU A 152 16.74 -3.99 18.90
N LEU A 153 17.05 -4.86 17.94
CA LEU A 153 16.05 -5.69 17.26
C LEU A 153 15.59 -6.89 18.11
N GLY A 154 16.35 -7.24 19.15
CA GLY A 154 16.12 -8.42 19.98
C GLY A 154 17.12 -9.57 19.77
N CYS A 155 18.13 -9.39 18.91
CA CYS A 155 19.21 -10.36 18.79
C CYS A 155 19.95 -10.52 20.12
N SER A 156 20.58 -11.68 20.32
CA SER A 156 21.36 -11.95 21.55
C SER A 156 22.60 -11.05 21.73
N GLY A 157 22.98 -10.31 20.69
CA GLY A 157 24.06 -9.35 20.66
C GLY A 157 24.18 -8.67 19.30
N ASP A 158 25.28 -7.97 19.12
CA ASP A 158 25.59 -7.23 17.91
C ASP A 158 26.61 -7.97 17.03
N TRP A 159 26.65 -7.62 15.74
CA TRP A 159 27.56 -8.22 14.76
C TRP A 159 27.41 -9.74 14.60
N LEU A 160 26.17 -10.22 14.71
CA LEU A 160 25.77 -11.62 14.59
C LEU A 160 25.26 -11.90 13.18
N PRO A 161 26.05 -12.55 12.32
CA PRO A 161 25.62 -12.85 10.96
C PRO A 161 24.51 -13.90 10.92
N ASP A 162 24.33 -14.66 12.00
CA ASP A 162 23.33 -15.71 12.19
C ASP A 162 22.02 -15.19 12.82
N CYS A 163 21.88 -13.89 13.10
CA CYS A 163 20.61 -13.34 13.60
C CYS A 163 19.70 -12.87 12.44
N LEU A 164 18.68 -13.66 12.13
CA LEU A 164 17.76 -13.42 11.01
C LEU A 164 16.70 -12.34 11.31
N LEU A 165 16.67 -11.76 12.52
CA LEU A 165 15.89 -10.53 12.79
C LEU A 165 16.32 -9.34 11.91
N SER A 166 17.50 -9.44 11.29
CA SER A 166 18.03 -8.49 10.31
C SER A 166 18.24 -9.13 8.92
N TRP A 167 17.46 -10.17 8.60
CA TRP A 167 17.49 -10.84 7.30
C TRP A 167 16.88 -9.96 6.21
N LEU A 168 17.64 -9.70 5.15
CA LEU A 168 17.19 -9.00 3.95
C LEU A 168 16.56 -10.03 3.02
N GLN A 169 15.38 -9.72 2.51
CA GLN A 169 14.53 -10.65 1.76
C GLN A 169 14.20 -10.13 0.36
N ASP A 170 14.04 -11.04 -0.59
CA ASP A 170 13.71 -10.74 -2.00
C ASP A 170 12.49 -11.56 -2.45
N PRO A 171 11.28 -11.26 -1.93
CA PRO A 171 10.06 -12.00 -2.27
C PRO A 171 9.57 -11.78 -3.71
N ASP A 172 10.02 -10.72 -4.38
CA ASP A 172 9.67 -10.39 -5.77
C ASP A 172 10.71 -10.84 -6.82
N ASP A 173 11.82 -11.45 -6.37
CA ASP A 173 12.86 -12.07 -7.20
C ASP A 173 13.48 -11.08 -8.19
N ASP A 174 13.73 -9.84 -7.72
CA ASP A 174 14.32 -8.76 -8.53
C ASP A 174 15.84 -8.62 -8.34
N GLY A 175 16.41 -9.36 -7.38
CA GLY A 175 17.83 -9.36 -7.02
C GLY A 175 18.21 -8.29 -6.00
N ILE A 176 17.25 -7.52 -5.48
CA ILE A 176 17.41 -6.50 -4.46
C ILE A 176 16.76 -6.97 -3.17
N TYR A 177 17.61 -7.40 -2.23
CA TYR A 177 17.18 -7.92 -0.94
C TYR A 177 16.92 -6.74 0.01
N GLU A 178 15.81 -6.76 0.74
CA GLU A 178 15.38 -5.66 1.59
C GLU A 178 15.07 -6.10 3.04
N PHE A 179 15.49 -5.27 4.00
CA PHE A 179 15.08 -5.35 5.40
C PHE A 179 14.64 -3.96 5.89
N ARG A 180 13.52 -3.89 6.62
CA ARG A 180 12.98 -2.66 7.18
C ARG A 180 12.78 -2.78 8.68
N THR A 181 13.07 -1.71 9.42
CA THR A 181 12.82 -1.69 10.87
C THR A 181 12.48 -0.29 11.39
N THR A 182 11.58 -0.25 12.37
CA THR A 182 11.25 0.92 13.21
C THR A 182 11.59 0.65 14.68
N ALA A 183 12.33 -0.42 14.99
CA ALA A 183 12.63 -0.79 16.37
C ALA A 183 13.80 0.00 16.97
N LEU A 184 14.58 0.70 16.14
CA LEU A 184 15.82 1.34 16.55
C LEU A 184 15.56 2.67 17.29
N PRO A 185 16.19 2.90 18.45
CA PRO A 185 16.26 4.23 19.07
C PRO A 185 17.05 5.23 18.22
N ALA A 186 16.90 6.52 18.52
CA ALA A 186 17.71 7.57 17.92
C ALA A 186 19.19 7.37 18.24
N GLY A 187 20.03 7.35 17.22
CA GLY A 187 21.43 7.00 17.38
C GLY A 187 22.19 6.91 16.07
N THR A 188 23.51 6.78 16.18
CA THR A 188 24.38 6.47 15.05
C THR A 188 24.84 5.02 15.21
N TYR A 189 24.65 4.26 14.14
CA TYR A 189 24.92 2.83 14.07
C TYR A 189 25.80 2.53 12.86
N ALA A 190 26.28 1.29 12.79
CA ALA A 190 27.00 0.76 11.66
C ALA A 190 26.59 -0.68 11.38
N GLY A 191 26.51 -1.04 10.11
CA GLY A 191 26.23 -2.40 9.66
C GLY A 191 26.90 -2.71 8.33
N LYS A 192 26.84 -3.98 7.94
CA LYS A 192 27.22 -4.45 6.59
C LYS A 192 26.48 -5.75 6.31
N VAL A 193 26.68 -6.35 5.14
CA VAL A 193 25.99 -7.60 4.77
C VAL A 193 26.91 -8.81 4.94
N ALA A 194 26.38 -9.87 5.54
CA ALA A 194 26.99 -11.19 5.64
C ALA A 194 26.10 -12.21 4.92
N ILE A 195 26.72 -13.21 4.28
CA ILE A 195 26.03 -14.19 3.45
C ILE A 195 26.06 -15.56 4.13
N ASN A 196 24.93 -16.27 4.08
CA ASN A 196 24.77 -17.62 4.62
C ASN A 196 25.12 -17.70 6.11
N GLU A 197 24.60 -16.76 6.88
CA GLU A 197 24.64 -16.75 8.35
C GLU A 197 26.06 -16.80 8.94
N SER A 198 27.06 -16.39 8.15
CA SER A 198 28.46 -16.49 8.52
C SER A 198 29.27 -15.31 8.00
N TRP A 199 30.46 -15.14 8.56
CA TRP A 199 31.39 -14.12 8.09
C TRP A 199 32.27 -14.57 6.92
N ASP A 200 32.11 -15.81 6.43
CA ASP A 200 32.95 -16.38 5.36
C ASP A 200 32.85 -15.56 4.07
N GLU A 201 31.63 -15.09 3.76
CA GLU A 201 31.36 -14.15 2.67
C GLU A 201 30.60 -12.93 3.22
N ASN A 202 31.15 -11.74 3.03
CA ASN A 202 30.55 -10.49 3.49
C ASN A 202 31.01 -9.30 2.65
N TYR A 203 30.17 -8.28 2.55
CA TYR A 203 30.43 -7.08 1.74
C TYR A 203 30.14 -5.83 2.56
N GLY A 204 30.96 -4.79 2.35
CA GLY A 204 30.83 -3.51 3.03
C GLY A 204 30.73 -2.35 2.05
N ALA A 205 31.34 -1.21 2.39
CA ALA A 205 31.32 0.02 1.61
C ALA A 205 31.64 -0.21 0.13
N GLY A 206 30.73 0.23 -0.74
CA GLY A 206 30.85 0.11 -2.19
C GLY A 206 30.79 -1.32 -2.73
N GLY A 207 30.26 -2.28 -1.97
CA GLY A 207 30.19 -3.68 -2.34
C GLY A 207 31.53 -4.41 -2.31
N ALA A 208 32.51 -3.86 -1.58
CA ALA A 208 33.82 -4.49 -1.45
C ALA A 208 33.75 -5.75 -0.57
N PRO A 209 34.30 -6.90 -1.02
CA PRO A 209 34.44 -8.09 -0.17
C PRO A 209 35.26 -7.76 1.09
N GLY A 210 34.71 -8.06 2.27
CA GLY A 210 35.32 -7.69 3.55
C GLY A 210 35.47 -6.19 3.77
N GLY A 211 34.70 -5.37 3.05
CA GLY A 211 34.78 -3.92 3.07
C GLY A 211 34.39 -3.28 4.41
N ASP A 212 34.63 -1.96 4.49
CA ASP A 212 34.31 -1.16 5.66
C ASP A 212 32.80 -1.15 5.97
N ASN A 213 32.44 -0.93 7.24
CA ASN A 213 31.04 -0.87 7.65
C ASN A 213 30.35 0.39 7.11
N ILE A 214 29.04 0.29 6.83
CA ILE A 214 28.18 1.42 6.47
C ILE A 214 27.67 2.08 7.74
N SER A 215 28.06 3.34 7.98
CA SER A 215 27.50 4.12 9.08
C SER A 215 26.18 4.77 8.66
N PHE A 216 25.17 4.70 9.53
CA PHE A 216 23.87 5.33 9.33
C PHE A 216 23.37 5.98 10.63
N THR A 217 22.34 6.81 10.54
CA THR A 217 21.77 7.52 11.69
C THR A 217 20.26 7.41 11.68
N VAL A 218 19.71 7.05 12.84
CA VAL A 218 18.30 7.11 13.17
C VAL A 218 18.06 8.47 13.83
N ALA A 219 17.29 9.35 13.20
CA ALA A 219 17.21 10.76 13.62
C ALA A 219 16.32 10.96 14.84
N ALA A 220 15.20 10.25 14.90
CA ALA A 220 14.31 10.15 16.06
C ALA A 220 14.02 8.69 16.38
N ASP A 221 13.69 8.40 17.65
CA ASP A 221 13.32 7.06 18.09
C ASP A 221 12.25 6.49 17.15
N ASN A 222 12.47 5.27 16.68
CA ASN A 222 11.56 4.52 15.83
C ASN A 222 11.37 5.06 14.40
N ASP A 223 12.22 5.98 13.94
CA ASP A 223 12.29 6.30 12.50
C ASP A 223 12.57 5.02 11.69
N GLU A 224 11.83 4.84 10.59
CA GLU A 224 12.01 3.66 9.74
C GLU A 224 13.36 3.73 9.02
N ILE A 225 14.16 2.69 9.15
CA ILE A 225 15.39 2.48 8.40
C ILE A 225 15.18 1.32 7.43
N VAL A 226 15.66 1.52 6.20
CA VAL A 226 15.63 0.53 5.12
C VAL A 226 17.06 0.13 4.79
N PHE A 227 17.28 -1.17 4.74
CA PHE A 227 18.50 -1.82 4.30
C PHE A 227 18.20 -2.48 2.97
N THR A 228 18.95 -2.14 1.94
CA THR A 228 18.83 -2.77 0.61
C THR A 228 20.18 -3.34 0.19
N TYR A 229 20.19 -4.56 -0.33
CA TYR A 229 21.38 -5.23 -0.84
C TYR A 229 21.15 -5.68 -2.28
N ASP A 230 21.94 -5.14 -3.21
CA ASP A 230 21.95 -5.57 -4.60
C ASP A 230 22.89 -6.79 -4.74
N ALA A 231 22.34 -7.96 -5.03
CA ALA A 231 23.11 -9.19 -5.14
C ALA A 231 24.10 -9.21 -6.33
N ALA A 232 23.86 -8.40 -7.37
CA ALA A 232 24.72 -8.32 -8.54
C ALA A 232 25.92 -7.39 -8.34
N SER A 233 25.72 -6.26 -7.66
CA SER A 233 26.80 -5.30 -7.37
C SER A 233 27.42 -5.46 -5.98
N HIS A 234 26.80 -6.29 -5.13
CA HIS A 234 27.08 -6.48 -3.71
C HIS A 234 26.99 -5.20 -2.87
N VAL A 235 26.39 -4.13 -3.39
CA VAL A 235 26.26 -2.87 -2.68
C VAL A 235 25.13 -2.97 -1.67
N ILE A 236 25.46 -2.78 -0.39
CA ILE A 236 24.48 -2.51 0.66
C ILE A 236 24.29 -1.00 0.83
N THR A 237 23.03 -0.57 0.86
CA THR A 237 22.61 0.79 1.20
C THR A 237 21.77 0.75 2.46
N ILE A 238 22.05 1.64 3.40
CA ILE A 238 21.30 1.80 4.66
C ILE A 238 20.89 3.26 4.77
N ALA A 239 19.59 3.52 4.77
CA ALA A 239 19.07 4.88 4.79
C ALA A 239 17.71 4.94 5.51
N PRO A 240 17.30 6.11 6.02
CA PRO A 240 15.92 6.33 6.41
C PRO A 240 14.99 5.99 5.25
N ALA A 241 13.82 5.43 5.57
CA ALA A 241 12.77 5.26 4.57
C ALA A 241 12.52 6.62 3.91
N THR A 242 12.60 6.65 2.58
CA THR A 242 12.14 7.84 1.87
C THR A 242 10.65 7.92 2.15
N PRO A 243 10.13 8.99 2.79
CA PRO A 243 8.70 9.11 2.95
C PRO A 243 8.08 8.95 1.56
N PRO A 244 6.99 8.16 1.41
CA PRO A 244 6.32 8.06 0.12
C PRO A 244 6.16 9.50 -0.41
N PRO A 245 6.44 9.74 -1.71
CA PRO A 245 6.30 11.08 -2.26
C PRO A 245 4.97 11.61 -1.80
N ALA A 246 4.97 12.74 -1.07
CA ALA A 246 3.72 13.34 -0.63
C ALA A 246 2.84 13.41 -1.88
N GLU A 247 1.77 12.61 -1.91
CA GLU A 247 0.88 12.59 -3.06
C GLU A 247 0.55 14.04 -3.35
N THR A 248 0.91 14.51 -4.54
CA THR A 248 0.67 15.90 -4.87
C THR A 248 -0.83 16.08 -4.85
N LEU A 249 -1.35 16.72 -3.81
CA LEU A 249 -2.78 16.96 -3.66
C LEU A 249 -3.19 17.91 -4.79
N GLU A 250 -3.67 17.33 -5.90
CA GLU A 250 -4.05 18.08 -7.10
C GLU A 250 -5.40 18.78 -6.91
N TYR A 251 -6.25 18.23 -6.04
CA TYR A 251 -7.58 18.77 -5.74
C TYR A 251 -7.86 18.78 -4.24
N ALA A 252 -8.53 19.83 -3.77
CA ALA A 252 -9.28 19.80 -2.52
C ALA A 252 -10.74 19.48 -2.81
N ILE A 253 -11.41 18.72 -1.94
CA ILE A 253 -12.84 18.45 -2.06
C ILE A 253 -13.61 19.28 -1.04
N ILE A 254 -14.60 20.04 -1.49
CA ILE A 254 -15.57 20.72 -0.60
C ILE A 254 -16.89 19.95 -0.66
N ARG A 255 -17.41 19.56 0.50
CA ARG A 255 -18.68 18.84 0.66
C ARG A 255 -19.66 19.71 1.44
N TYR A 256 -20.88 19.88 0.95
CA TYR A 256 -21.85 20.81 1.50
C TYR A 256 -23.21 20.14 1.73
N HIS A 257 -23.58 19.98 3.00
CA HIS A 257 -24.85 19.42 3.40
C HIS A 257 -25.90 20.51 3.59
N ARG A 258 -27.02 20.38 2.87
CA ARG A 258 -28.25 21.13 3.11
C ARG A 258 -29.36 20.14 3.47
N PRO A 259 -29.94 20.20 4.69
CA PRO A 259 -30.98 19.26 5.10
C PRO A 259 -32.20 19.20 4.18
N ALA A 260 -32.54 20.32 3.52
CA ALA A 260 -33.65 20.39 2.57
C ALA A 260 -33.29 19.96 1.13
N ALA A 261 -32.02 19.65 0.86
CA ALA A 261 -31.47 19.31 -0.46
C ALA A 261 -31.83 20.35 -1.57
N ASP A 262 -32.07 21.59 -1.19
CA ASP A 262 -32.52 22.70 -2.03
C ASP A 262 -31.35 23.45 -2.69
N TYR A 263 -30.45 22.70 -3.33
CA TYR A 263 -29.23 23.24 -3.95
C TYR A 263 -29.48 24.11 -5.20
N GLY A 264 -30.65 23.98 -5.83
CA GLY A 264 -31.04 24.72 -7.04
C GLY A 264 -30.62 24.05 -8.35
N ASP A 265 -30.67 24.80 -9.46
CA ASP A 265 -30.41 24.30 -10.81
C ASP A 265 -29.02 24.71 -11.33
N TRP A 266 -28.03 23.82 -11.21
CA TRP A 266 -26.66 24.06 -11.71
C TRP A 266 -26.53 24.06 -13.24
N THR A 267 -27.59 23.74 -13.97
CA THR A 267 -27.60 23.86 -15.44
C THR A 267 -28.01 25.27 -15.89
N SER A 268 -28.57 26.07 -14.99
CA SER A 268 -28.88 27.48 -15.25
C SER A 268 -27.62 28.33 -15.34
N SER A 269 -27.65 29.32 -16.22
CA SER A 269 -26.61 30.36 -16.28
C SER A 269 -26.89 31.54 -15.33
N ASP A 270 -28.05 31.57 -14.67
CA ASP A 270 -28.40 32.58 -13.68
C ASP A 270 -27.98 32.10 -12.29
N PHE A 271 -26.98 32.75 -11.70
CA PHE A 271 -26.47 32.44 -10.35
C PHE A 271 -27.51 32.65 -9.23
N ASN A 272 -28.68 33.24 -9.53
CA ASN A 272 -29.81 33.30 -8.62
C ASN A 272 -30.59 31.97 -8.52
N ASP A 273 -30.33 30.99 -9.40
CA ASP A 273 -31.08 29.74 -9.43
C ASP A 273 -30.46 28.64 -8.56
N TYR A 274 -29.19 28.76 -8.19
CA TYR A 274 -28.44 27.72 -7.48
C TYR A 274 -27.47 28.24 -6.43
N TRP A 275 -27.15 27.38 -5.47
CA TRP A 275 -26.03 27.58 -4.54
C TRP A 275 -24.72 27.19 -5.21
N GLY A 276 -23.74 28.10 -5.17
CA GLY A 276 -22.40 27.89 -5.72
C GLY A 276 -21.31 28.48 -4.82
N LEU A 277 -20.06 28.24 -5.20
CA LEU A 277 -18.87 28.69 -4.48
C LEU A 277 -18.22 29.89 -5.18
N HIS A 278 -18.12 31.01 -4.46
CA HIS A 278 -17.19 32.07 -4.81
C HIS A 278 -15.81 31.73 -4.22
N LEU A 279 -14.80 31.49 -5.06
CA LEU A 279 -13.47 30.99 -4.70
C LEU A 279 -12.35 31.99 -5.00
N TRP A 280 -11.41 32.12 -4.06
CA TRP A 280 -10.15 32.85 -4.23
C TRP A 280 -9.06 32.31 -3.29
N GLY A 281 -7.82 32.76 -3.45
CA GLY A 281 -6.69 32.41 -2.57
C GLY A 281 -5.50 31.85 -3.32
N ASP A 282 -4.38 31.72 -2.62
CA ASP A 282 -3.11 31.30 -3.23
C ASP A 282 -3.04 29.78 -3.45
N ALA A 283 -3.96 29.01 -2.85
CA ALA A 283 -3.97 27.56 -2.97
C ALA A 283 -4.55 27.06 -4.28
N ILE A 284 -5.54 27.77 -4.83
CA ILE A 284 -6.30 27.31 -5.99
C ILE A 284 -5.54 27.58 -7.28
N ASP A 285 -5.67 26.67 -8.25
CA ASP A 285 -5.23 26.95 -9.62
C ASP A 285 -5.91 28.24 -10.11
N PRO A 286 -5.22 29.17 -10.81
CA PRO A 286 -5.82 30.44 -11.20
C PRO A 286 -7.09 30.29 -12.05
N SER A 287 -7.28 29.14 -12.71
CA SER A 287 -8.51 28.81 -13.45
C SER A 287 -9.73 28.52 -12.57
N GLU A 288 -9.54 28.31 -11.27
CA GLU A 288 -10.61 28.05 -10.29
C GLU A 288 -11.15 29.32 -9.63
N ALA A 289 -10.46 30.46 -9.78
CA ALA A 289 -10.92 31.73 -9.25
C ALA A 289 -12.24 32.14 -9.93
N THR A 290 -13.22 32.52 -9.13
CA THR A 290 -14.58 32.84 -9.63
C THR A 290 -14.90 34.31 -9.47
N GLU A 291 -15.80 34.81 -10.32
CA GLU A 291 -16.46 36.10 -10.08
C GLU A 291 -17.71 35.91 -9.23
N TRP A 292 -18.15 36.96 -8.52
CA TRP A 292 -19.36 36.91 -7.70
C TRP A 292 -20.60 36.50 -8.49
N SER A 293 -20.75 36.96 -9.74
CA SER A 293 -21.88 36.62 -10.60
C SER A 293 -21.71 35.29 -11.36
N ALA A 294 -20.61 34.58 -11.14
CA ALA A 294 -20.30 33.31 -11.79
C ALA A 294 -19.63 32.33 -10.80
N PRO A 295 -20.33 31.95 -9.71
CA PRO A 295 -19.78 31.01 -8.74
C PRO A 295 -19.60 29.62 -9.35
N LYS A 296 -18.61 28.88 -8.84
CA LYS A 296 -18.36 27.49 -9.24
C LYS A 296 -19.55 26.63 -8.79
N THR A 297 -20.12 25.88 -9.73
CA THR A 297 -21.16 24.90 -9.46
C THR A 297 -20.58 23.65 -8.79
N PHE A 298 -21.42 22.92 -8.07
CA PHE A 298 -21.02 21.62 -7.55
C PHE A 298 -20.99 20.56 -8.66
N SER A 299 -20.13 19.56 -8.50
CA SER A 299 -19.91 18.49 -9.46
C SER A 299 -20.95 17.37 -9.38
N GLY A 300 -21.65 17.26 -8.25
CA GLY A 300 -22.66 16.23 -8.01
C GLY A 300 -23.23 16.29 -6.60
N ILE A 301 -24.12 15.34 -6.32
CA ILE A 301 -24.72 15.11 -4.99
C ILE A 301 -24.51 13.65 -4.64
N ASP A 302 -24.09 13.37 -3.41
CA ASP A 302 -24.02 12.03 -2.84
C ASP A 302 -24.84 11.91 -1.53
N ASP A 303 -24.57 10.87 -0.75
CA ASP A 303 -25.31 10.55 0.47
C ASP A 303 -25.06 11.56 1.62
N TYR A 304 -24.05 12.41 1.51
CA TYR A 304 -23.85 13.55 2.40
C TYR A 304 -24.49 14.82 1.85
N GLY A 305 -24.29 15.11 0.57
CA GLY A 305 -24.79 16.34 -0.04
C GLY A 305 -24.05 16.71 -1.33
N ALA A 306 -24.09 18.00 -1.68
CA ALA A 306 -23.37 18.50 -2.85
C ALA A 306 -21.86 18.45 -2.62
N PHE A 307 -21.08 18.12 -3.66
CA PHE A 307 -19.62 18.10 -3.58
C PHE A 307 -18.98 18.73 -4.81
N VAL A 308 -17.78 19.26 -4.65
CA VAL A 308 -16.97 19.80 -5.74
C VAL A 308 -15.49 19.54 -5.51
N ALA A 309 -14.76 19.31 -6.59
CA ALA A 309 -13.29 19.33 -6.59
C ALA A 309 -12.79 20.72 -7.00
N VAL A 310 -11.85 21.26 -6.25
CA VAL A 310 -11.16 22.53 -6.53
C VAL A 310 -9.71 22.21 -6.84
N LYS A 311 -9.28 22.49 -8.07
CA LYS A 311 -7.92 22.27 -8.50
C LYS A 311 -6.94 23.17 -7.75
N LEU A 312 -5.79 22.63 -7.35
CA LEU A 312 -4.80 23.31 -6.54
C LEU A 312 -3.53 23.64 -7.33
N GLN A 313 -2.91 24.77 -7.00
CA GLN A 313 -1.54 25.12 -7.40
C GLN A 313 -0.55 25.02 -6.23
N ASP A 314 -1.01 25.24 -4.99
CA ASP A 314 -0.19 25.13 -3.77
C ASP A 314 -1.07 24.68 -2.58
N PRO A 315 -1.10 23.37 -2.25
CA PRO A 315 -1.96 22.86 -1.19
C PRO A 315 -1.55 23.35 0.21
N SER A 316 -0.37 23.97 0.38
CA SER A 316 0.08 24.53 1.67
C SER A 316 -0.55 25.89 1.99
N LYS A 317 -1.24 26.51 1.03
CA LYS A 317 -1.89 27.82 1.16
C LYS A 317 -3.38 27.68 1.45
N PRO A 318 -4.07 28.76 1.85
CA PRO A 318 -5.51 28.72 2.05
C PRO A 318 -6.30 28.79 0.73
N ILE A 319 -7.36 27.98 0.65
CA ILE A 319 -8.54 28.26 -0.18
C ILE A 319 -9.46 29.15 0.64
N ASN A 320 -9.89 30.27 0.07
CA ASN A 320 -10.91 31.14 0.65
C ASN A 320 -12.19 31.05 -0.18
N PHE A 321 -13.33 31.02 0.47
CA PHE A 321 -14.59 30.81 -0.22
C PHE A 321 -15.81 31.39 0.49
N ILE A 322 -16.87 31.61 -0.30
CA ILE A 322 -18.22 31.91 0.16
C ILE A 322 -19.19 30.98 -0.57
N ILE A 323 -20.14 30.39 0.15
CA ILE A 323 -21.28 29.71 -0.47
C ILE A 323 -22.43 30.71 -0.58
N HIS A 324 -22.95 30.91 -1.79
CA HIS A 324 -24.05 31.85 -2.02
C HIS A 324 -24.97 31.41 -3.16
N LYS A 325 -26.19 31.95 -3.15
CA LYS A 325 -27.18 31.87 -4.23
C LYS A 325 -27.66 33.28 -4.51
N GLY A 326 -27.43 33.80 -5.71
CA GLY A 326 -27.62 35.22 -5.96
C GLY A 326 -26.78 36.06 -4.99
N ASN A 327 -27.41 37.03 -4.33
CA ASN A 327 -26.78 37.83 -3.27
C ASN A 327 -26.96 37.25 -1.85
N ASP A 328 -27.63 36.10 -1.72
CA ASP A 328 -27.85 35.45 -0.43
C ASP A 328 -26.65 34.56 -0.09
N LYS A 329 -25.92 34.89 0.97
CA LYS A 329 -24.85 34.04 1.52
C LYS A 329 -25.42 32.96 2.44
N ASP A 330 -24.79 31.80 2.48
CA ASP A 330 -25.11 30.73 3.43
C ASP A 330 -24.75 31.12 4.86
N THR A 331 -23.56 31.71 5.03
CA THR A 331 -23.02 32.24 6.29
C THR A 331 -22.49 33.66 6.08
N GLN A 332 -22.49 34.48 7.13
CA GLN A 332 -21.99 35.86 7.04
C GLN A 332 -20.46 35.95 6.82
N PRO A 333 -19.62 35.23 7.60
CA PRO A 333 -18.18 35.29 7.40
C PRO A 333 -17.74 34.55 6.14
N ASP A 334 -16.67 35.08 5.54
CA ASP A 334 -15.90 34.38 4.51
C ASP A 334 -15.12 33.24 5.17
N ARG A 335 -15.04 32.08 4.50
CA ARG A 335 -14.49 30.85 5.07
C ARG A 335 -13.17 30.49 4.42
N SER A 336 -12.29 29.82 5.17
CA SER A 336 -10.94 29.46 4.70
C SER A 336 -10.46 28.14 5.27
N PHE A 337 -9.73 27.35 4.48
CA PHE A 337 -9.04 26.15 4.95
C PHE A 337 -7.77 25.88 4.13
N VAL A 338 -6.82 25.12 4.71
CA VAL A 338 -5.56 24.73 4.06
C VAL A 338 -5.66 23.26 3.60
N PRO A 339 -5.66 22.97 2.29
CA PRO A 339 -5.85 21.61 1.77
C PRO A 339 -4.84 20.58 2.26
N ALA A 340 -3.57 20.96 2.44
CA ALA A 340 -2.54 20.06 2.96
C ALA A 340 -2.82 19.59 4.41
N GLN A 341 -3.66 20.31 5.15
CA GLN A 341 -4.11 19.91 6.50
C GLN A 341 -5.47 19.23 6.46
N VAL A 342 -6.35 19.69 5.56
CA VAL A 342 -7.73 19.19 5.41
C VAL A 342 -8.04 19.01 3.92
N PRO A 343 -7.72 17.84 3.33
CA PRO A 343 -7.93 17.60 1.90
C PRO A 343 -9.41 17.57 1.49
N VAL A 344 -10.29 17.21 2.44
CA VAL A 344 -11.75 17.18 2.27
C VAL A 344 -12.39 18.03 3.36
N ASN A 345 -12.98 19.17 2.97
CA ASN A 345 -13.66 20.08 3.88
C ASN A 345 -15.17 19.81 3.88
N TRP A 346 -15.72 19.50 5.05
CA TRP A 346 -17.13 19.17 5.24
C TRP A 346 -17.88 20.36 5.85
N LEU A 347 -18.95 20.78 5.19
CA LEU A 347 -19.73 21.97 5.52
C LEU A 347 -21.19 21.61 5.75
N VAL A 348 -21.85 22.39 6.61
CA VAL A 348 -23.28 22.26 6.92
C VAL A 348 -23.94 23.62 6.74
N GLN A 349 -25.11 23.66 6.10
CA GLN A 349 -25.90 24.87 5.89
C GLN A 349 -26.02 25.72 7.16
N GLY A 350 -25.65 26.98 7.05
CA GLY A 350 -25.75 27.95 8.15
C GLY A 350 -24.78 27.72 9.31
N ASN A 351 -23.91 26.71 9.24
CA ASN A 351 -22.81 26.52 10.17
C ASN A 351 -21.53 27.17 9.63
N GLU A 352 -20.96 28.08 10.41
CA GLU A 352 -19.75 28.83 10.07
C GLU A 352 -18.48 27.96 10.15
N ASP A 353 -18.53 26.82 10.84
CA ASP A 353 -17.39 25.94 11.07
C ASP A 353 -17.04 25.07 9.85
N ASN A 354 -15.74 24.98 9.56
CA ASN A 354 -15.15 24.01 8.63
C ASN A 354 -14.81 22.72 9.38
N HIS A 355 -15.23 21.57 8.85
CA HIS A 355 -15.00 20.28 9.49
C HIS A 355 -14.05 19.40 8.68
N ALA A 356 -13.05 18.83 9.34
CA ALA A 356 -12.07 17.94 8.70
C ALA A 356 -12.62 16.54 8.39
N SER A 357 -13.80 16.19 8.89
CA SER A 357 -14.44 14.90 8.65
C SER A 357 -15.96 15.01 8.68
N ARG A 358 -16.62 14.03 8.03
CA ARG A 358 -18.08 13.87 8.07
C ARG A 358 -18.60 13.74 9.49
N ALA A 359 -17.88 12.98 10.33
CA ALA A 359 -18.25 12.78 11.72
C ALA A 359 -18.26 14.11 12.48
N ALA A 360 -17.20 14.92 12.35
CA ALA A 360 -17.15 16.24 12.98
C ALA A 360 -18.29 17.15 12.51
N ALA A 361 -18.63 17.13 11.22
CA ALA A 361 -19.77 17.86 10.68
C ALA A 361 -21.13 17.37 11.22
N ALA A 362 -21.23 16.08 11.57
CA ALA A 362 -22.41 15.48 12.19
C ALA A 362 -22.45 15.64 13.73
N GLY A 363 -21.48 16.36 14.33
CA GLY A 363 -21.36 16.46 15.79
C GLY A 363 -20.91 15.16 16.46
N GLN A 364 -20.24 14.29 15.73
CA GLN A 364 -19.69 13.01 16.19
C GLN A 364 -18.15 13.07 16.22
N THR A 365 -17.55 12.25 17.08
CA THR A 365 -16.10 12.02 17.10
C THR A 365 -15.85 10.55 16.75
N VAL A 366 -14.90 10.29 15.84
CA VAL A 366 -14.45 8.95 15.51
C VAL A 366 -13.05 8.77 16.09
N ILE A 367 -12.86 7.68 16.83
CA ILE A 367 -11.55 7.27 17.34
C ILE A 367 -11.11 6.05 16.54
N HIS A 368 -10.00 6.20 15.81
CA HIS A 368 -9.33 5.08 15.17
C HIS A 368 -8.28 4.55 16.14
N TYR A 369 -8.35 3.26 16.46
CA TYR A 369 -7.36 2.57 17.31
C TYR A 369 -6.75 1.44 16.49
N GLN A 370 -5.45 1.53 16.25
CA GLN A 370 -4.66 0.53 15.54
C GLN A 370 -3.61 -0.03 16.50
N ARG A 371 -3.40 -1.35 16.45
CA ARG A 371 -2.33 -2.02 17.18
C ARG A 371 -1.37 -2.69 16.20
N ALA A 372 -0.09 -2.66 16.51
CA ALA A 372 0.95 -3.27 15.69
C ALA A 372 0.74 -4.79 15.52
N ASP A 373 0.19 -5.45 16.55
CA ASP A 373 -0.13 -6.88 16.57
C ASP A 373 -1.50 -7.22 15.96
N ASN A 374 -2.29 -6.22 15.55
CA ASN A 374 -3.65 -6.36 15.05
C ASN A 374 -4.62 -7.14 15.98
N THR A 375 -4.30 -7.31 17.27
CA THR A 375 -5.12 -8.08 18.22
C THR A 375 -6.04 -7.17 19.06
N TYR A 376 -7.35 -7.25 18.87
CA TYR A 376 -8.30 -6.35 19.56
C TYR A 376 -9.14 -7.04 20.66
N ASP A 377 -9.07 -8.36 20.76
CA ASP A 377 -9.88 -9.12 21.72
C ASP A 377 -9.58 -8.74 23.18
N GLY A 378 -10.64 -8.53 23.96
CA GLY A 378 -10.56 -8.12 25.37
C GLY A 378 -10.28 -6.64 25.61
N TRP A 379 -10.02 -5.85 24.56
CA TRP A 379 -9.85 -4.40 24.66
C TRP A 379 -11.18 -3.66 24.53
N GLY A 380 -11.30 -2.55 25.23
CA GLY A 380 -12.49 -1.69 25.20
C GLY A 380 -12.12 -0.22 25.35
N LEU A 381 -12.93 0.65 24.76
CA LEU A 381 -12.79 2.09 24.86
C LEU A 381 -13.55 2.59 26.10
N HIS A 382 -12.83 3.11 27.09
CA HIS A 382 -13.43 3.79 28.23
C HIS A 382 -13.43 5.30 27.98
N LEU A 383 -14.61 5.91 27.92
CA LEU A 383 -14.79 7.34 27.69
C LEU A 383 -15.31 8.02 28.96
N TRP A 384 -14.77 9.20 29.29
CA TRP A 384 -15.27 10.05 30.36
C TRP A 384 -15.17 11.53 29.96
N GLY A 385 -16.01 12.38 30.54
CA GLY A 385 -16.00 13.83 30.33
C GLY A 385 -17.36 14.42 29.99
N ASP A 386 -17.49 15.73 30.19
CA ASP A 386 -18.77 16.47 30.08
C ASP A 386 -19.30 16.60 28.64
N GLY A 387 -18.52 16.18 27.64
CA GLY A 387 -18.87 16.22 26.21
C GLY A 387 -19.44 14.92 25.64
N LEU A 388 -19.67 13.91 26.48
CA LEU A 388 -20.29 12.64 26.08
C LEU A 388 -21.81 12.75 26.27
N ALA A 389 -22.56 12.68 25.17
CA ALA A 389 -24.02 12.79 25.15
C ALA A 389 -24.73 11.49 25.58
#